data_AF-X8CGU9-F1
#
_entry.id   AF-X8CGU9-F1
#
_cell.length_a   1.000
_cell.length_b   1.000
_cell.length_c   1.000
_cell.angle_alpha   90.00
_cell.angle_beta   90.00
_cell.angle_gamma   90.00
#
_symmetry.space_group_name_H-M   'P 1'
#
loop_
_entity.id
_entity.type
_entity.pdbx_description
1 polymer ?
#
loop_
_entity_poly.entity_id
_entity_poly.type
_entity_poly.pdbx_seq_one_letter_code
_entity_poly.pdbx_strand_id
1 'polypeptide(L)'
;MHAPARRPGPAAEKFFRALAVGDTATAAQLSDSPNEAREALNAAWSGLQATHLDAQVLNAKYAEDTGTVGYRFAWHLPKNRVWSYDGQLRMARDEGRWRVRWTTTALHAKLGEHQTFALRADRPRRASVNELGGSDVLVPGYVYHYTLDATQAGPALFGTAHAVVDVLHPFNDTLNDPQLLAEQASSTPHPVDLGVTLHPDDNDKVFPAIGRLPGIVVTPQPEMLPTDPHFAPAVVAAVKKAVVDQLDGEAGWRVVSVNQNGVEVEVLHEVEGSPAPRCRSRWTARCRTPPSMRWTPAAARR
;
A
#
# COMPACT_ATOMS: atom_id res chain seq x y z
N MET A 1 -16.46 -50.24 12.76
CA MET A 1 -15.66 -49.02 12.99
C MET A 1 -14.62 -48.89 11.87
N HIS A 2 -14.80 -47.98 10.92
CA HIS A 2 -13.84 -47.76 9.83
C HIS A 2 -12.80 -46.74 10.28
N ALA A 3 -11.51 -47.13 10.27
CA ALA A 3 -10.42 -46.24 10.64
C ALA A 3 -10.31 -45.06 9.65
N PRO A 4 -10.42 -43.80 10.09
CA PRO A 4 -10.46 -42.63 9.20
C PRO A 4 -9.20 -42.47 8.35
N ALA A 5 -8.03 -42.95 8.80
CA ALA A 5 -6.75 -42.76 8.09
C ALA A 5 -6.56 -43.58 6.79
N ARG A 6 -7.50 -44.45 6.40
CA ARG A 6 -7.37 -45.32 5.21
C ARG A 6 -7.90 -44.71 3.91
N ARG A 7 -8.42 -43.49 3.94
CA ARG A 7 -9.00 -42.78 2.78
C ARG A 7 -8.27 -41.45 2.55
N PRO A 8 -8.24 -40.94 1.31
CA PRO A 8 -7.55 -39.68 1.00
C PRO A 8 -8.20 -38.46 1.67
N GLY A 9 -9.53 -38.43 1.81
CA GLY A 9 -10.26 -37.30 2.41
C GLY A 9 -9.79 -36.97 3.83
N PRO A 10 -9.86 -37.90 4.79
CA PRO A 10 -9.39 -37.65 6.15
C PRO A 10 -7.88 -37.40 6.27
N ALA A 11 -7.06 -37.90 5.33
CA ALA A 11 -5.63 -37.57 5.28
C ALA A 11 -5.42 -36.12 4.83
N ALA A 12 -6.14 -35.67 3.79
CA ALA A 12 -6.14 -34.28 3.35
C ALA A 12 -6.68 -33.33 4.43
N GLU A 13 -7.71 -33.72 5.20
CA GLU A 13 -8.19 -32.92 6.34
C GLU A 13 -7.12 -32.66 7.39
N LYS A 14 -6.23 -33.65 7.65
CA LYS A 14 -5.10 -33.44 8.57
C LYS A 14 -4.10 -32.44 8.00
N PHE A 15 -3.80 -32.55 6.71
CA PHE A 15 -2.93 -31.59 6.00
C PHE A 15 -3.51 -30.17 6.07
N PHE A 16 -4.80 -30.02 5.75
CA PHE A 16 -5.51 -28.76 5.80
C PHE A 16 -5.59 -28.17 7.20
N ARG A 17 -5.79 -28.99 8.24
CA ARG A 17 -5.83 -28.51 9.63
C ARG A 17 -4.50 -27.91 10.09
N ALA A 18 -3.38 -28.55 9.75
CA ALA A 18 -2.07 -28.01 10.04
C ALA A 18 -1.82 -26.73 9.23
N LEU A 19 -2.16 -26.75 7.94
CA LEU A 19 -1.98 -25.60 7.08
C LEU A 19 -2.84 -24.40 7.51
N ALA A 20 -4.08 -24.61 7.96
CA ALA A 20 -5.05 -23.58 8.36
C ALA A 20 -4.53 -22.61 9.44
N VAL A 21 -3.64 -23.11 10.31
CA VAL A 21 -3.03 -22.34 11.41
C VAL A 21 -1.59 -21.93 11.12
N GLY A 22 -1.11 -22.11 9.89
CA GLY A 22 0.26 -21.78 9.50
C GLY A 22 1.32 -22.78 10.00
N ASP A 23 0.92 -23.97 10.48
CA ASP A 23 1.86 -25.05 10.84
C ASP A 23 2.31 -25.79 9.57
N THR A 24 3.14 -25.10 8.79
CA THR A 24 3.71 -25.60 7.54
C THR A 24 4.61 -26.80 7.75
N ALA A 25 5.23 -26.93 8.92
CA ALA A 25 6.09 -28.06 9.26
C ALA A 25 5.28 -29.34 9.38
N THR A 26 4.22 -29.34 10.18
CA THR A 26 3.34 -30.51 10.32
C THR A 26 2.61 -30.82 9.01
N ALA A 27 2.13 -29.81 8.29
CA ALA A 27 1.49 -30.00 7.00
C ALA A 27 2.44 -30.68 5.99
N ALA A 28 3.68 -30.20 5.90
CA ALA A 28 4.66 -30.75 4.97
C ALA A 28 5.00 -32.22 5.22
N GLN A 29 5.00 -32.68 6.48
CA GLN A 29 5.23 -34.10 6.82
C GLN A 29 4.14 -35.05 6.30
N LEU A 30 2.99 -34.51 5.88
CA LEU A 30 1.90 -35.30 5.28
C LEU A 30 2.01 -35.37 3.75
N SER A 31 3.10 -34.87 3.18
CA SER A 31 3.42 -34.97 1.75
C SER A 31 4.48 -36.05 1.47
N ASP A 32 4.64 -36.40 0.19
CA ASP A 32 5.74 -37.26 -0.29
C ASP A 32 7.08 -36.52 -0.44
N SER A 33 7.07 -35.17 -0.48
CA SER A 33 8.27 -34.31 -0.50
C SER A 33 8.26 -33.26 0.64
N PRO A 34 8.53 -33.63 1.90
CA PRO A 34 8.35 -32.72 3.04
C PRO A 34 9.22 -31.46 3.02
N ASN A 35 10.45 -31.51 2.49
CA ASN A 35 11.32 -30.33 2.45
C ASN A 35 10.79 -29.28 1.47
N GLU A 36 10.53 -29.69 0.22
CA GLU A 36 9.96 -28.82 -0.82
C GLU A 36 8.59 -28.29 -0.42
N ALA A 37 7.76 -29.14 0.21
CA ALA A 37 6.46 -28.73 0.70
C ALA A 37 6.57 -27.63 1.75
N ARG A 38 7.42 -27.80 2.75
CA ARG A 38 7.59 -26.81 3.81
C ARG A 38 8.06 -25.46 3.27
N GLU A 39 9.03 -25.47 2.35
CA GLU A 39 9.54 -24.25 1.73
C GLU A 39 8.46 -23.49 0.95
N ALA A 40 7.73 -24.19 0.08
CA ALA A 40 6.66 -23.59 -0.72
C ALA A 40 5.49 -23.11 0.14
N LEU A 41 5.10 -23.85 1.19
CA LEU A 41 4.08 -23.45 2.14
C LEU A 41 4.49 -22.19 2.92
N ASN A 42 5.74 -22.11 3.39
CA ASN A 42 6.27 -20.91 4.06
C ASN A 42 6.28 -19.70 3.13
N ALA A 43 6.72 -19.89 1.88
CA ALA A 43 6.73 -18.84 0.88
C ALA A 43 5.32 -18.32 0.59
N ALA A 44 4.33 -19.21 0.50
CA ALA A 44 2.92 -18.84 0.29
C ALA A 44 2.37 -17.99 1.45
N TRP A 45 2.57 -18.43 2.70
CA TRP A 45 2.15 -17.68 3.89
C TRP A 45 2.81 -16.29 3.95
N SER A 46 4.13 -16.24 3.72
CA SER A 46 4.90 -14.98 3.73
C SER A 46 4.48 -14.04 2.61
N GLY A 47 4.38 -14.53 1.38
CA GLY A 47 4.04 -13.73 0.20
C GLY A 47 2.62 -13.18 0.26
N LEU A 48 1.66 -13.93 0.81
CA LEU A 48 0.31 -13.46 1.08
C LEU A 48 0.21 -12.57 2.33
N GLN A 49 1.20 -12.65 3.23
CA GLN A 49 1.11 -12.10 4.58
C GLN A 49 -0.16 -12.61 5.30
N ALA A 50 -0.50 -13.87 5.06
CA ALA A 50 -1.75 -14.46 5.54
C ALA A 50 -1.76 -14.54 7.07
N THR A 51 -2.93 -14.29 7.66
CA THR A 51 -3.16 -14.42 9.10
C THR A 51 -3.86 -15.73 9.45
N HIS A 52 -4.70 -16.21 8.54
CA HIS A 52 -5.46 -17.44 8.69
C HIS A 52 -5.80 -18.06 7.32
N LEU A 53 -6.04 -19.37 7.29
CA LEU A 53 -6.61 -20.05 6.14
C LEU A 53 -7.79 -20.91 6.58
N ASP A 54 -8.98 -20.63 6.05
CA ASP A 54 -10.08 -21.58 6.10
C ASP A 54 -9.91 -22.61 4.98
N ALA A 55 -10.02 -23.89 5.33
CA ALA A 55 -9.89 -24.99 4.37
C ALA A 55 -11.03 -25.98 4.50
N GLN A 56 -11.74 -26.23 3.40
CA GLN A 56 -12.87 -27.14 3.34
C GLN A 56 -12.61 -28.25 2.31
N VAL A 57 -12.88 -29.50 2.69
CA VAL A 57 -12.97 -30.61 1.73
C VAL A 57 -14.33 -30.57 1.05
N LEU A 58 -14.35 -30.50 -0.28
CA LEU A 58 -15.57 -30.49 -1.08
C LEU A 58 -15.99 -31.90 -1.50
N ASN A 59 -15.02 -32.71 -1.94
CA ASN A 59 -15.23 -34.09 -2.34
C ASN A 59 -13.90 -34.86 -2.30
N ALA A 60 -13.97 -36.19 -2.25
CA ALA A 60 -12.81 -37.05 -2.34
C ALA A 60 -13.13 -38.27 -3.20
N LYS A 61 -12.24 -38.58 -4.15
CA LYS A 61 -12.32 -39.76 -5.01
C LYS A 61 -10.97 -40.47 -5.02
N TYR A 62 -10.97 -41.78 -5.15
CA TYR A 62 -9.73 -42.56 -5.29
C TYR A 62 -9.95 -43.84 -6.08
N ALA A 63 -8.87 -44.29 -6.70
CA ALA A 63 -8.74 -45.58 -7.34
C ALA A 63 -7.39 -46.17 -6.95
N GLU A 64 -7.41 -47.37 -6.37
CA GLU A 64 -6.22 -48.08 -5.88
C GLU A 64 -5.38 -47.20 -4.95
N ASP A 65 -4.20 -46.80 -5.42
CA ASP A 65 -3.20 -46.03 -4.68
C ASP A 65 -3.13 -44.54 -5.09
N THR A 66 -4.08 -44.08 -5.90
CA THR A 66 -4.19 -42.67 -6.31
C THR A 66 -5.52 -42.06 -5.90
N GLY A 67 -5.49 -40.80 -5.48
CA GLY A 67 -6.66 -40.08 -5.04
C GLY A 67 -6.64 -38.61 -5.42
N THR A 68 -7.82 -38.03 -5.51
CA THR A 68 -8.03 -36.60 -5.72
C THR A 68 -9.01 -36.10 -4.67
N VAL A 69 -8.63 -35.05 -3.95
CA VAL A 69 -9.48 -34.36 -2.99
C VAL A 69 -9.76 -32.96 -3.51
N GLY A 70 -11.02 -32.66 -3.83
CA GLY A 70 -11.44 -31.31 -4.13
C GLY A 70 -11.52 -30.49 -2.84
N TYR A 71 -11.00 -29.26 -2.87
CA TYR A 71 -11.00 -28.36 -1.72
C TYR A 71 -11.47 -26.96 -2.07
N ARG A 72 -11.85 -26.20 -1.05
CA ARG A 72 -12.01 -24.75 -1.07
C ARG A 72 -11.11 -24.13 -0.03
N PHE A 73 -10.28 -23.19 -0.45
CA PHE A 73 -9.43 -22.39 0.44
C PHE A 73 -9.95 -20.95 0.49
N ALA A 74 -9.94 -20.36 1.67
CA ALA A 74 -10.16 -18.93 1.87
C ALA A 74 -9.05 -18.36 2.75
N TRP A 75 -8.13 -17.64 2.11
CA TRP A 75 -7.03 -16.97 2.77
C TRP A 75 -7.50 -15.66 3.38
N HIS A 76 -7.24 -15.48 4.68
CA HIS A 76 -7.43 -14.21 5.38
C HIS A 76 -6.12 -13.42 5.29
N LEU A 77 -6.22 -12.26 4.67
CA LEU A 77 -5.11 -11.38 4.36
C LEU A 77 -5.22 -10.10 5.21
N PRO A 78 -4.16 -9.29 5.29
CA PRO A 78 -4.20 -8.02 6.01
C PRO A 78 -5.33 -7.12 5.51
N LYS A 79 -5.81 -6.22 6.38
CA LYS A 79 -6.95 -5.30 6.11
C LYS A 79 -8.28 -6.03 5.87
N ASN A 80 -8.54 -7.13 6.58
CA ASN A 80 -9.81 -7.88 6.53
C ASN A 80 -10.18 -8.38 5.13
N ARG A 81 -9.16 -8.66 4.30
CA ARG A 81 -9.33 -9.13 2.93
C ARG A 81 -9.41 -10.65 2.93
N VAL A 82 -10.28 -11.20 2.08
CA VAL A 82 -10.44 -12.65 1.93
C VAL A 82 -10.28 -13.02 0.46
N TRP A 83 -9.36 -13.93 0.15
CA TRP A 83 -9.21 -14.51 -1.18
C TRP A 83 -9.63 -15.99 -1.15
N SER A 84 -10.70 -16.31 -1.87
CA SER A 84 -11.24 -17.67 -1.93
C SER A 84 -11.14 -18.29 -3.31
N TYR A 85 -10.80 -19.58 -3.37
CA TYR A 85 -10.78 -20.36 -4.60
C TYR A 85 -10.95 -21.85 -4.33
N ASP A 86 -11.36 -22.58 -5.36
CA ASP A 86 -11.46 -24.04 -5.34
C ASP A 86 -10.26 -24.66 -6.04
N GLY A 87 -9.86 -25.85 -5.60
CA GLY A 87 -8.73 -26.56 -6.17
C GLY A 87 -8.84 -28.08 -6.00
N GLN A 88 -7.80 -28.77 -6.46
CA GLN A 88 -7.69 -30.22 -6.36
C GLN A 88 -6.34 -30.61 -5.78
N LEU A 89 -6.37 -31.39 -4.71
CA LEU A 89 -5.20 -31.96 -4.08
C LEU A 89 -5.02 -33.40 -4.56
N ARG A 90 -3.87 -33.66 -5.21
CA ARG A 90 -3.49 -35.02 -5.60
C ARG A 90 -2.93 -35.75 -4.38
N MET A 91 -3.37 -36.99 -4.22
CA MET A 91 -3.01 -37.86 -3.11
C MET A 91 -2.42 -39.17 -3.67
N ALA A 92 -1.40 -39.69 -3.01
CA ALA A 92 -0.84 -41.00 -3.29
C ALA A 92 -0.86 -41.84 -2.02
N ARG A 93 -1.08 -43.15 -2.16
CA ARG A 93 -1.01 -44.10 -1.06
C ARG A 93 0.30 -44.85 -1.15
N ASP A 94 1.07 -44.81 -0.07
CA ASP A 94 2.32 -45.53 0.07
C ASP A 94 2.33 -46.28 1.40
N GLU A 95 2.64 -47.59 1.36
CA GLU A 95 2.61 -48.50 2.52
C GLU A 95 1.31 -48.41 3.35
N GLY A 96 0.16 -48.23 2.69
CA GLY A 96 -1.11 -48.10 3.38
C GLY A 96 -1.42 -46.70 3.94
N ARG A 97 -0.53 -45.72 3.76
CA ARG A 97 -0.68 -44.34 4.22
C ARG A 97 -0.92 -43.40 3.05
N TRP A 98 -2.01 -42.63 3.10
CA TRP A 98 -2.25 -41.55 2.14
C TRP A 98 -1.39 -40.34 2.48
N ARG A 99 -0.72 -39.80 1.47
CA ARG A 99 0.06 -38.55 1.52
C ARG A 99 -0.35 -37.64 0.38
N VAL A 100 -0.10 -36.35 0.55
CA VAL A 100 -0.19 -35.38 -0.54
C VAL A 100 0.91 -35.67 -1.54
N ARG A 101 0.54 -35.84 -2.81
CA ARG A 101 1.51 -35.88 -3.90
C ARG A 101 1.94 -34.46 -4.23
N TRP A 102 3.10 -34.06 -3.73
CA TRP A 102 3.50 -32.66 -3.68
C TRP A 102 3.90 -32.13 -5.06
N THR A 103 3.32 -30.97 -5.38
CA THR A 103 3.74 -30.03 -6.42
C THR A 103 3.21 -28.66 -5.98
N THR A 104 3.73 -27.55 -6.52
CA THR A 104 3.17 -26.20 -6.24
C THR A 104 1.70 -26.08 -6.61
N THR A 105 1.22 -26.88 -7.57
CA THR A 105 -0.21 -26.95 -7.93
C THR A 105 -1.12 -27.46 -6.81
N ALA A 106 -0.56 -28.08 -5.76
CA ALA A 106 -1.29 -28.41 -4.53
C ALA A 106 -1.83 -27.17 -3.82
N LEU A 107 -1.14 -26.03 -3.93
CA LEU A 107 -1.57 -24.74 -3.37
C LEU A 107 -2.57 -24.03 -4.28
N HIS A 108 -2.30 -23.96 -5.58
CA HIS A 108 -3.18 -23.34 -6.58
C HIS A 108 -2.82 -23.82 -7.99
N ALA A 109 -3.82 -24.16 -8.81
CA ALA A 109 -3.61 -24.80 -10.11
C ALA A 109 -2.79 -23.97 -11.13
N LYS A 110 -2.77 -22.65 -10.96
CA LYS A 110 -2.01 -21.71 -11.79
C LYS A 110 -0.56 -21.47 -11.33
N LEU A 111 -0.12 -22.10 -10.24
CA LEU A 111 1.28 -22.00 -9.82
C LEU A 111 2.13 -22.99 -10.62
N GLY A 112 3.14 -22.44 -11.32
CA GLY A 112 4.21 -23.23 -11.91
C GLY A 112 5.22 -23.74 -10.86
N GLU A 113 6.21 -24.50 -11.31
CA GLU A 113 7.35 -24.89 -10.49
C GLU A 113 8.09 -23.64 -9.98
N HIS A 114 8.55 -23.69 -8.73
CA HIS A 114 9.27 -22.58 -8.07
C HIS A 114 8.53 -21.24 -8.04
N GLN A 115 7.21 -21.24 -8.26
CA GLN A 115 6.37 -20.06 -8.09
C GLN A 115 5.71 -20.04 -6.72
N THR A 116 5.42 -18.83 -6.25
CA THR A 116 4.65 -18.61 -5.02
C THR A 116 3.69 -17.44 -5.17
N PHE A 117 2.89 -17.19 -4.16
CA PHE A 117 1.97 -16.05 -4.14
C PHE A 117 2.67 -14.77 -3.73
N ALA A 118 2.14 -13.64 -4.17
CA ALA A 118 2.46 -12.35 -3.62
C ALA A 118 1.20 -11.48 -3.51
N LEU A 119 0.99 -10.90 -2.33
CA LEU A 119 -0.01 -9.85 -2.13
C LEU A 119 0.55 -8.52 -2.62
N ARG A 120 -0.22 -7.83 -3.47
CA ARG A 120 0.07 -6.48 -3.94
C ARG A 120 -1.10 -5.58 -3.59
N ALA A 121 -0.78 -4.40 -3.08
CA ALA A 121 -1.75 -3.32 -2.96
C ALA A 121 -1.57 -2.43 -4.18
N ASP A 122 -2.63 -2.26 -4.95
CA ASP A 122 -2.64 -1.24 -5.99
C ASP A 122 -2.94 0.09 -5.31
N ARG A 123 -2.16 1.13 -5.64
CA ARG A 123 -2.39 2.46 -5.07
C ARG A 123 -3.78 2.93 -5.52
N PRO A 124 -4.70 3.26 -4.59
CA PRO A 124 -6.03 3.71 -4.97
C PRO A 124 -5.89 4.98 -5.82
N ARG A 125 -6.68 5.07 -6.89
CA ARG A 125 -7.00 6.38 -7.48
C ARG A 125 -7.86 7.11 -6.44
N ARG A 126 -7.27 8.05 -5.70
CA ARG A 126 -8.01 8.86 -4.72
C ARG A 126 -9.09 9.67 -5.42
N ALA A 127 -10.28 9.72 -4.82
CA ALA A 127 -11.40 10.52 -5.32
C ALA A 127 -11.06 12.02 -5.26
N SER A 128 -11.49 12.78 -6.27
CA SER A 128 -11.47 14.24 -6.22
C SER A 128 -12.56 14.74 -5.27
N VAL A 129 -12.21 15.73 -4.44
CA VAL A 129 -13.15 16.41 -3.55
C VAL A 129 -13.69 17.63 -4.29
N ASN A 130 -14.92 17.52 -4.80
CA ASN A 130 -15.57 18.62 -5.52
C ASN A 130 -16.48 19.40 -4.57
N GLU A 131 -16.32 20.72 -4.52
CA GLU A 131 -17.34 21.63 -3.97
C GLU A 131 -18.48 21.82 -4.99
N LEU A 132 -19.62 22.36 -4.54
CA LEU A 132 -20.86 22.54 -5.30
C LEU A 132 -20.73 23.49 -6.52
N GLY A 133 -19.55 24.08 -6.77
CA GLY A 133 -19.25 24.94 -7.92
C GLY A 133 -18.44 24.30 -9.05
N GLY A 134 -18.00 23.04 -8.91
CA GLY A 134 -17.27 22.33 -9.97
C GLY A 134 -15.78 22.72 -10.12
N SER A 135 -15.16 23.29 -9.09
CA SER A 135 -13.71 23.49 -9.01
C SER A 135 -13.13 22.55 -7.94
N ASP A 136 -12.06 21.82 -8.28
CA ASP A 136 -11.34 20.95 -7.36
C ASP A 136 -10.77 21.79 -6.20
N VAL A 137 -10.86 21.32 -4.94
CA VAL A 137 -10.33 22.03 -3.75
C VAL A 137 -8.99 21.46 -3.30
N LEU A 138 -8.76 20.15 -3.51
CA LEU A 138 -7.50 19.47 -3.24
C LEU A 138 -7.17 18.54 -4.42
N VAL A 139 -5.94 18.58 -4.92
CA VAL A 139 -5.45 17.74 -6.02
C VAL A 139 -4.23 16.90 -5.59
N PRO A 140 -4.06 15.67 -6.11
CA PRO A 140 -2.85 14.90 -5.89
C PRO A 140 -1.62 15.62 -6.44
N GLY A 141 -0.55 15.70 -5.66
CA GLY A 141 0.71 16.32 -6.06
C GLY A 141 1.91 15.77 -5.30
N TYR A 142 3.03 16.47 -5.43
CA TYR A 142 4.26 16.20 -4.68
C TYR A 142 4.68 17.46 -3.93
N VAL A 143 5.27 17.27 -2.76
CA VAL A 143 6.14 18.25 -2.10
C VAL A 143 7.58 17.78 -2.22
N TYR A 144 8.53 18.70 -2.17
CA TYR A 144 9.92 18.44 -2.50
C TYR A 144 10.81 18.69 -1.28
N HIS A 145 11.36 17.62 -0.73
CA HIS A 145 12.21 17.66 0.45
C HIS A 145 13.68 17.78 0.06
N TYR A 146 14.40 18.73 0.65
CA TYR A 146 15.79 19.07 0.31
C TYR A 146 16.77 18.59 1.39
N THR A 147 17.80 17.87 0.97
CA THR A 147 18.94 17.48 1.82
C THR A 147 20.28 17.78 1.15
N LEU A 148 21.35 17.87 1.96
CA LEU A 148 22.72 18.12 1.52
C LEU A 148 23.63 16.94 1.85
N ASP A 149 24.17 16.31 0.81
CA ASP A 149 25.14 15.22 0.89
C ASP A 149 26.57 15.74 0.62
N ALA A 150 27.39 15.80 1.66
CA ALA A 150 28.78 16.26 1.56
C ALA A 150 29.66 15.33 0.72
N THR A 151 29.37 14.03 0.68
CA THR A 151 30.15 13.06 -0.11
C THR A 151 29.96 13.27 -1.61
N GLN A 152 28.75 13.67 -2.02
CA GLN A 152 28.45 14.03 -3.40
C GLN A 152 28.84 15.47 -3.74
N ALA A 153 28.77 16.39 -2.78
CA ALA A 153 29.22 17.77 -2.98
C ALA A 153 30.74 17.85 -3.20
N GLY A 154 31.51 17.06 -2.45
CA GLY A 154 32.96 17.00 -2.55
C GLY A 154 33.60 18.39 -2.43
N PRO A 155 34.55 18.76 -3.32
CA PRO A 155 35.19 20.08 -3.29
C PRO A 155 34.24 21.27 -3.43
N ALA A 156 33.03 21.06 -3.97
CA ALA A 156 32.05 22.12 -4.16
C ALA A 156 31.21 22.41 -2.90
N LEU A 157 31.35 21.62 -1.83
CA LEU A 157 30.52 21.70 -0.62
C LEU A 157 30.35 23.11 -0.08
N PHE A 158 31.45 23.87 0.04
CA PHE A 158 31.38 25.23 0.56
C PHE A 158 30.55 26.16 -0.34
N GLY A 159 30.73 26.07 -1.66
CA GLY A 159 29.93 26.83 -2.63
C GLY A 159 28.47 26.41 -2.65
N THR A 160 28.18 25.11 -2.54
CA THR A 160 26.82 24.59 -2.43
C THR A 160 26.15 25.08 -1.14
N ALA A 161 26.83 25.03 0.00
CA ALA A 161 26.28 25.48 1.28
C ALA A 161 25.93 26.98 1.26
N HIS A 162 26.77 27.82 0.66
CA HIS A 162 26.47 29.23 0.43
C HIS A 162 25.19 29.43 -0.39
N ALA A 163 25.10 28.77 -1.56
CA ALA A 163 23.93 28.89 -2.42
C ALA A 163 22.66 28.36 -1.76
N VAL A 164 22.76 27.30 -0.97
CA VAL A 164 21.63 26.76 -0.17
C VAL A 164 21.13 27.78 0.83
N VAL A 165 22.01 28.35 1.65
CA VAL A 165 21.62 29.33 2.67
C VAL A 165 20.99 30.56 2.00
N ASP A 166 21.60 31.10 0.95
CA ASP A 166 21.09 32.27 0.24
C ASP A 166 19.67 32.06 -0.32
N VAL A 167 19.38 30.86 -0.84
CA VAL A 167 18.11 30.56 -1.53
C VAL A 167 17.04 30.01 -0.58
N LEU A 168 17.42 29.22 0.42
CA LEU A 168 16.46 28.54 1.31
C LEU A 168 16.17 29.26 2.62
N HIS A 169 16.95 30.28 3.00
CA HIS A 169 16.70 31.07 4.21
C HIS A 169 15.24 31.60 4.34
N PRO A 170 14.55 32.05 3.26
CA PRO A 170 13.15 32.47 3.36
C PRO A 170 12.17 31.37 3.80
N PHE A 171 12.56 30.10 3.65
CA PHE A 171 11.73 28.92 3.97
C PHE A 171 12.14 28.26 5.28
N ASN A 172 13.37 28.49 5.74
CA ASN A 172 13.88 28.05 7.03
C ASN A 172 14.89 29.05 7.58
N ASP A 173 14.51 29.80 8.61
CA ASP A 173 15.33 30.84 9.24
C ASP A 173 16.49 30.27 10.07
N THR A 174 16.50 28.95 10.33
CA THR A 174 17.64 28.27 10.95
C THR A 174 18.79 28.02 9.97
N LEU A 175 18.57 28.17 8.65
CA LEU A 175 19.62 28.09 7.63
C LEU A 175 20.22 29.48 7.41
N ASN A 176 21.07 29.92 8.33
CA ASN A 176 21.62 31.28 8.33
C ASN A 176 23.16 31.35 8.27
N ASP A 177 23.85 30.23 8.49
CA ASP A 177 25.31 30.15 8.48
C ASP A 177 25.79 29.07 7.50
N PRO A 178 26.33 29.47 6.32
CA PRO A 178 26.80 28.52 5.31
C PRO A 178 28.07 27.79 5.73
N GLN A 179 28.91 28.39 6.58
CA GLN A 179 30.10 27.74 7.13
C GLN A 179 29.67 26.63 8.09
N LEU A 180 28.76 26.93 9.02
CA LEU A 180 28.23 25.93 9.95
C LEU A 180 27.53 24.79 9.21
N LEU A 181 26.74 25.08 8.17
CA LEU A 181 26.10 24.05 7.36
C LEU A 181 27.12 23.13 6.67
N ALA A 182 28.19 23.69 6.10
CA ALA A 182 29.26 22.90 5.48
C ALA A 182 30.02 22.04 6.50
N GLU A 183 30.30 22.57 7.70
CA GLU A 183 30.93 21.83 8.79
C GLU A 183 30.03 20.67 9.26
N GLN A 184 28.75 20.94 9.49
CA GLN A 184 27.78 19.90 9.86
C GLN A 184 27.69 18.82 8.79
N ALA A 185 27.53 19.19 7.53
CA ALA A 185 27.44 18.24 6.42
C ALA A 185 28.73 17.39 6.28
N SER A 186 29.90 17.99 6.43
CA SER A 186 31.18 17.25 6.34
C SER A 186 31.46 16.35 7.54
N SER A 187 30.82 16.62 8.70
CA SER A 187 31.00 15.82 9.92
C SER A 187 30.24 14.49 9.93
N THR A 188 29.36 14.25 8.95
CA THR A 188 28.53 13.05 8.85
C THR A 188 28.69 12.36 7.48
N PRO A 189 28.67 11.02 7.42
CA PRO A 189 28.65 10.30 6.16
C PRO A 189 27.25 10.24 5.49
N HIS A 190 26.20 10.74 6.17
CA HIS A 190 24.84 10.75 5.66
C HIS A 190 24.39 12.16 5.25
N PRO A 191 23.46 12.29 4.28
CA PRO A 191 22.88 13.59 3.93
C PRO A 191 22.28 14.30 5.15
N VAL A 192 22.57 15.59 5.28
CA VAL A 192 21.99 16.46 6.30
C VAL A 192 20.65 16.99 5.81
N ASP A 193 19.66 16.92 6.69
CA ASP A 193 18.34 17.51 6.45
C ASP A 193 18.43 19.04 6.54
N LEU A 194 17.95 19.73 5.50
CA LEU A 194 17.91 21.20 5.47
C LEU A 194 16.65 21.76 6.16
N GLY A 195 15.73 20.90 6.60
CA GLY A 195 14.47 21.27 7.24
C GLY A 195 13.48 21.91 6.27
N VAL A 196 13.71 21.81 4.97
CA VAL A 196 12.93 22.49 3.94
C VAL A 196 12.20 21.48 3.08
N THR A 197 10.86 21.62 3.05
CA THR A 197 9.97 20.86 2.17
C THR A 197 9.08 21.84 1.42
N LEU A 198 9.22 21.91 0.09
CA LEU A 198 8.58 22.93 -0.73
C LEU A 198 7.36 22.39 -1.47
N HIS A 199 6.33 23.23 -1.59
CA HIS A 199 5.24 23.04 -2.54
C HIS A 199 5.73 23.20 -3.99
N PRO A 200 5.03 22.67 -5.01
CA PRO A 200 5.43 22.77 -6.41
C PRO A 200 5.77 24.19 -6.87
N ASP A 201 4.93 25.18 -6.55
CA ASP A 201 5.14 26.57 -6.99
C ASP A 201 6.42 27.21 -6.44
N ASP A 202 6.82 26.83 -5.22
CA ASP A 202 8.04 27.32 -4.59
C ASP A 202 9.24 26.50 -5.05
N ASN A 203 9.06 25.18 -5.22
CA ASN A 203 10.07 24.31 -5.79
C ASN A 203 10.42 24.73 -7.22
N ASP A 204 9.46 25.14 -8.05
CA ASP A 204 9.69 25.59 -9.42
C ASP A 204 10.56 26.86 -9.48
N LYS A 205 10.54 27.67 -8.42
CA LYS A 205 11.41 28.86 -8.28
C LYS A 205 12.79 28.49 -7.71
N VAL A 206 12.84 27.57 -6.75
CA VAL A 206 14.05 27.21 -6.00
C VAL A 206 14.92 26.20 -6.75
N PHE A 207 14.31 25.18 -7.36
CA PHE A 207 15.02 24.08 -8.01
C PHE A 207 15.98 24.53 -9.12
N PRO A 208 15.64 25.49 -10.00
CA PRO A 208 16.60 25.99 -11.00
C PRO A 208 17.84 26.64 -10.39
N ALA A 209 17.75 27.21 -9.19
CA ALA A 209 18.85 27.91 -8.53
C ALA A 209 19.82 26.95 -7.83
N ILE A 210 19.30 25.95 -7.10
CA ILE A 210 20.13 25.08 -6.25
C ILE A 210 19.97 23.57 -6.51
N GLY A 211 18.87 23.13 -7.13
CA GLY A 211 18.51 21.72 -7.22
C GLY A 211 19.45 20.87 -8.10
N ARG A 212 20.35 21.51 -8.86
CA ARG A 212 21.38 20.86 -9.69
C ARG A 212 22.79 21.02 -9.13
N LEU A 213 22.95 21.66 -7.98
CA LEU A 213 24.27 21.83 -7.37
C LEU A 213 24.78 20.49 -6.82
N PRO A 214 26.11 20.23 -6.90
CA PRO A 214 26.69 19.02 -6.34
C PRO A 214 26.34 18.85 -4.86
N GLY A 215 25.82 17.67 -4.51
CA GLY A 215 25.42 17.32 -3.15
C GLY A 215 23.99 17.67 -2.76
N ILE A 216 23.23 18.41 -3.59
CA ILE A 216 21.81 18.65 -3.31
C ILE A 216 20.98 17.45 -3.74
N VAL A 217 20.22 16.91 -2.79
CA VAL A 217 19.30 15.80 -3.03
C VAL A 217 17.88 16.30 -2.80
N VAL A 218 17.06 16.23 -3.85
CA VAL A 218 15.65 16.63 -3.81
C VAL A 218 14.79 15.37 -3.90
N THR A 219 14.06 15.07 -2.82
CA THR A 219 13.21 13.89 -2.74
C THR A 219 11.74 14.28 -2.89
N PRO A 220 11.04 13.87 -3.97
CA PRO A 220 9.61 14.09 -4.10
C PRO A 220 8.82 13.20 -3.13
N GLN A 221 7.94 13.82 -2.35
CA GLN A 221 7.07 13.15 -1.38
C GLN A 221 5.60 13.36 -1.79
N PRO A 222 4.79 12.30 -1.95
CA PRO A 222 3.41 12.42 -2.40
C PRO A 222 2.52 13.09 -1.33
N GLU A 223 1.73 14.10 -1.72
CA GLU A 223 0.89 14.91 -0.81
C GLU A 223 -0.43 15.35 -1.48
N MET A 224 -1.46 15.71 -0.69
CA MET A 224 -2.69 16.34 -1.20
C MET A 224 -2.56 17.86 -1.10
N LEU A 225 -2.55 18.54 -2.25
CA LEU A 225 -2.30 19.98 -2.33
C LEU A 225 -3.61 20.76 -2.51
N PRO A 226 -3.79 21.88 -1.79
CA PRO A 226 -4.92 22.76 -2.05
C PRO A 226 -4.79 23.43 -3.42
N THR A 227 -5.90 23.54 -4.13
CA THR A 227 -5.97 24.30 -5.40
C THR A 227 -5.98 25.81 -5.17
N ASP A 228 -6.34 26.27 -3.97
CA ASP A 228 -6.20 27.66 -3.53
C ASP A 228 -5.41 27.74 -2.20
N PRO A 229 -4.18 28.31 -2.21
CA PRO A 229 -3.36 28.52 -1.01
C PRO A 229 -4.00 29.42 0.06
N HIS A 230 -5.00 30.23 -0.28
CA HIS A 230 -5.66 31.18 0.63
C HIS A 230 -6.93 30.61 1.29
N PHE A 231 -7.26 29.34 1.01
CA PHE A 231 -8.48 28.72 1.53
C PHE A 231 -8.36 28.38 3.03
N ALA A 232 -8.98 29.21 3.86
CA ALA A 232 -9.29 29.07 5.30
C ALA A 232 -8.54 27.97 6.09
N PRO A 233 -7.35 28.28 6.68
CA PRO A 233 -6.51 27.33 7.42
C PRO A 233 -7.24 26.57 8.55
N ALA A 234 -8.19 27.22 9.23
CA ALA A 234 -8.98 26.63 10.31
C ALA A 234 -10.00 25.58 9.83
N VAL A 235 -10.52 25.73 8.61
CA VAL A 235 -11.45 24.76 8.00
C VAL A 235 -10.66 23.58 7.45
N VAL A 236 -9.49 23.82 6.85
CA VAL A 236 -8.57 22.78 6.37
C VAL A 236 -8.07 21.89 7.53
N ALA A 237 -7.74 22.47 8.69
CA ALA A 237 -7.33 21.69 9.86
C ALA A 237 -8.47 20.83 10.46
N ALA A 238 -9.69 21.38 10.52
CA ALA A 238 -10.87 20.65 11.00
C ALA A 238 -11.32 19.55 10.03
N VAL A 239 -11.19 19.77 8.72
CA VAL A 239 -11.45 18.77 7.67
C VAL A 239 -10.33 17.73 7.59
N LYS A 240 -9.06 18.11 7.76
CA LYS A 240 -7.96 17.13 7.92
C LYS A 240 -8.25 16.19 9.10
N LYS A 241 -8.69 16.72 10.25
CA LYS A 241 -8.97 15.89 11.43
C LYS A 241 -10.23 15.02 11.30
N ALA A 242 -11.27 15.50 10.62
CA ALA A 242 -12.52 14.76 10.46
C ALA A 242 -12.51 13.77 9.28
N VAL A 243 -11.58 13.93 8.33
CA VAL A 243 -11.59 13.17 7.08
C VAL A 243 -10.36 12.27 6.90
N VAL A 244 -9.30 12.40 7.72
CA VAL A 244 -8.16 11.45 7.70
C VAL A 244 -8.59 9.99 7.92
N ASP A 245 -9.66 9.74 8.68
CA ASP A 245 -10.17 8.37 8.89
C ASP A 245 -11.26 7.94 7.88
N GLN A 246 -11.73 8.83 7.00
CA GLN A 246 -12.83 8.57 6.04
C GLN A 246 -12.49 8.87 4.57
N LEU A 247 -11.31 9.39 4.23
CA LEU A 247 -10.89 9.71 2.85
C LEU A 247 -9.97 8.69 2.17
N ASP A 248 -9.48 7.67 2.88
CA ASP A 248 -8.88 6.55 2.18
C ASP A 248 -10.02 5.66 1.69
N GLY A 249 -10.36 5.80 0.40
CA GLY A 249 -11.06 4.74 -0.31
C GLY A 249 -10.31 3.42 -0.11
N GLU A 250 -11.01 2.29 -0.12
CA GLU A 250 -10.34 1.01 0.07
C GLU A 250 -9.35 0.80 -1.10
N ALA A 251 -8.06 0.76 -0.78
CA ALA A 251 -7.02 0.47 -1.75
C ALA A 251 -7.31 -0.88 -2.41
N GLY A 252 -7.32 -0.87 -3.75
CA GLY A 252 -7.40 -2.08 -4.55
C GLY A 252 -6.27 -3.04 -4.17
N TRP A 253 -6.49 -4.31 -4.42
CA TRP A 253 -5.50 -5.32 -4.12
C TRP A 253 -5.61 -6.48 -5.07
N ARG A 254 -4.46 -7.10 -5.28
CA ARG A 254 -4.34 -8.26 -6.14
C ARG A 254 -3.44 -9.30 -5.52
N VAL A 255 -3.77 -10.55 -5.77
CA VAL A 255 -2.90 -11.69 -5.50
C VAL A 255 -2.36 -12.16 -6.83
N VAL A 256 -1.04 -12.26 -6.91
CA VAL A 256 -0.32 -12.64 -8.12
C VAL A 256 0.55 -13.86 -7.85
N SER A 257 0.88 -14.61 -8.90
CA SER A 257 1.99 -15.57 -8.86
C SER A 257 3.29 -14.85 -9.20
N VAL A 258 4.36 -15.19 -8.48
CA VAL A 258 5.72 -14.70 -8.75
C VAL A 258 6.68 -15.87 -8.88
N ASN A 259 7.72 -15.71 -9.71
CA ASN A 259 8.81 -16.68 -9.79
C ASN A 259 9.86 -16.46 -8.68
N GLN A 260 10.90 -17.29 -8.66
CA GLN A 260 12.02 -17.22 -7.71
C GLN A 260 12.78 -15.88 -7.66
N ASN A 261 12.64 -15.03 -8.69
CA ASN A 261 13.25 -13.70 -8.76
C ASN A 261 12.27 -12.59 -8.32
N GLY A 262 11.06 -12.95 -7.88
CA GLY A 262 10.01 -12.00 -7.48
C GLY A 262 9.27 -11.34 -8.65
N VAL A 263 9.52 -11.77 -9.89
CA VAL A 263 8.85 -11.24 -11.08
C VAL A 263 7.43 -11.81 -11.15
N GLU A 264 6.46 -10.92 -11.38
CA GLU A 264 5.05 -11.27 -11.57
C GLU A 264 4.86 -12.09 -12.84
N VAL A 265 4.16 -13.22 -12.72
CA VAL A 265 3.88 -14.14 -13.82
C VAL A 265 2.40 -14.06 -14.22
N GLU A 266 1.48 -14.11 -13.25
CA GLU A 266 0.05 -14.07 -13.52
C GLU A 266 -0.73 -13.43 -12.37
N VAL A 267 -1.82 -12.70 -12.68
CA VAL A 267 -2.79 -12.22 -11.68
C VAL A 267 -3.81 -13.33 -11.38
N LEU A 268 -3.89 -13.73 -10.12
CA LEU A 268 -4.78 -14.81 -9.65
C LEU A 268 -6.12 -14.26 -9.13
N HIS A 269 -6.10 -13.07 -8.55
CA HIS A 269 -7.27 -12.37 -8.06
C HIS A 269 -7.00 -10.87 -8.01
N GLU A 270 -8.02 -10.07 -8.30
CA GLU A 270 -7.96 -8.62 -8.28
C GLU A 270 -9.29 -8.07 -7.76
N VAL A 271 -9.18 -7.14 -6.83
CA VAL A 271 -10.29 -6.32 -6.36
C VAL A 271 -9.90 -4.88 -6.62
N GLU A 272 -10.65 -4.21 -7.50
CA GLU A 272 -10.45 -2.80 -7.76
C GLU A 272 -10.72 -1.97 -6.51
N GLY A 273 -9.90 -0.93 -6.32
CA GLY A 273 -10.10 -0.02 -5.20
C GLY A 273 -11.40 0.74 -5.33
N SER A 274 -12.17 0.83 -4.25
CA SER A 274 -13.38 1.63 -4.23
C SER A 274 -13.03 3.08 -3.86
N PRO A 275 -13.33 4.07 -4.71
CA PRO A 275 -13.13 5.47 -4.35
C PRO A 275 -13.98 5.82 -3.11
N ALA A 276 -13.45 6.68 -2.23
CA ALA A 276 -14.11 7.04 -0.98
C ALA A 276 -15.57 7.50 -1.21
N PRO A 277 -16.53 7.07 -0.38
CA PRO A 277 -17.91 7.51 -0.49
C PRO A 277 -17.99 9.04 -0.37
N ARG A 278 -18.73 9.67 -1.29
CA ARG A 278 -18.89 11.13 -1.33
C ARG A 278 -19.52 11.62 -0.02
N CYS A 279 -18.75 12.35 0.80
CA CYS A 279 -19.30 13.08 1.93
C CYS A 279 -20.14 14.24 1.42
N ARG A 280 -21.47 14.04 1.40
CA ARG A 280 -22.43 15.14 1.22
C ARG A 280 -22.47 15.92 2.54
N SER A 281 -21.71 16.99 2.66
CA SER A 281 -21.85 17.88 3.81
C SER A 281 -23.23 18.58 3.72
N ARG A 282 -24.08 18.34 4.72
CA ARG A 282 -25.37 19.02 4.86
C ARG A 282 -25.15 20.29 5.68
N TRP A 283 -24.49 21.29 5.09
CA TRP A 283 -24.48 22.63 5.67
C TRP A 283 -25.57 23.46 5.00
N THR A 284 -26.76 23.39 5.58
CA THR A 284 -27.88 24.26 5.26
C THR A 284 -27.46 25.72 5.39
N ALA A 285 -27.64 26.46 4.30
CA ALA A 285 -27.53 27.90 4.23
C ALA A 285 -28.18 28.59 5.44
N ARG A 286 -27.38 29.34 6.19
CA ARG A 286 -27.86 30.52 6.91
C ARG A 286 -26.84 31.64 6.81
N CYS A 287 -26.38 31.92 5.58
CA CYS A 287 -25.96 33.27 5.23
C CYS A 287 -27.25 34.11 5.13
N ARG A 288 -27.59 34.78 6.24
CA ARG A 288 -28.58 35.85 6.24
C ARG A 288 -28.05 36.96 5.34
N THR A 289 -28.79 37.24 4.27
CA THR A 289 -28.68 38.43 3.45
C THR A 289 -28.69 39.67 4.35
N PRO A 290 -27.78 40.66 4.20
CA PRO A 290 -28.00 41.97 4.79
C PRO A 290 -29.25 42.60 4.15
N PRO A 291 -30.13 43.27 4.91
CA PRO A 291 -31.35 43.83 4.36
C PRO A 291 -31.01 44.90 3.32
N SER A 292 -31.65 44.77 2.17
CA SER A 292 -31.66 45.75 1.09
C SER A 292 -31.96 47.15 1.62
N MET A 293 -31.06 48.09 1.33
CA MET A 293 -31.34 49.52 1.42
C MET A 293 -32.58 49.83 0.57
N ARG A 294 -33.69 50.14 1.25
CA ARG A 294 -34.85 50.80 0.65
C ARG A 294 -34.43 52.21 0.24
N TRP A 295 -34.41 52.47 -1.06
CA TRP A 295 -34.64 53.81 -1.59
C TRP A 295 -36.13 53.95 -1.89
N THR A 296 -36.80 54.84 -1.15
CA THR A 296 -38.16 55.31 -1.45
C THR A 296 -38.04 56.78 -1.83
N PRO A 297 -38.70 57.25 -2.90
CA PRO A 297 -38.54 58.61 -3.40
C PRO A 297 -39.25 59.63 -2.51
N ALA A 298 -38.64 60.81 -2.37
CA ALA A 298 -39.22 61.94 -1.68
C ALA A 298 -40.44 62.49 -2.45
N ALA A 299 -41.60 62.52 -1.80
CA ALA A 299 -42.75 63.32 -2.20
C ALA A 299 -43.34 64.03 -0.98
N ALA A 300 -43.06 65.34 -0.97
CA ALA A 300 -43.76 66.48 -0.39
C ALA A 300 -44.98 66.25 0.54
N ARG A 301 -44.98 66.99 1.66
CA ARG A 301 -46.20 67.58 2.21
C ARG A 301 -45.95 69.05 2.58
N ARG A 302 -46.74 69.89 1.91
CA ARG A 302 -47.32 71.19 2.30
C ARG A 302 -46.40 72.30 2.80
#